data_AF-A0A970LRN5-F1
#
_entry.id   AF-A0A970LRN5-F1
#
_cell.length_a   1.000
_cell.length_b   1.000
_cell.length_c   1.000
_cell.angle_alpha   90.00
_cell.angle_beta   90.00
_cell.angle_gamma   90.00
#
_symmetry.space_group_name_H-M   'P 1'
#
loop_
_entity.id
_entity.type
_entity.pdbx_description
1 polymer ?
#
loop_
_entity_poly.entity_id
_entity_poly.type
_entity_poly.pdbx_seq_one_letter_code
_entity_poly.pdbx_strand_id
1 'polypeptide(L)'
;MSGEKLVKRYRFLSIWQIAENEAWFAEMSKQGFHLHSLGSLFAAFRPGEPAEYIYSIEPQSEEANNEERLTLYADAGWEFVTQMEQLQVFRAPAQANVKQIH
;
A
#
# COMPACT_ATOMS: atom_id res chain seq x y z
N MET A 1 -6.76 10.98 24.00
CA MET A 1 -6.77 10.07 22.84
C MET A 1 -5.32 9.79 22.49
N SER A 2 -4.77 8.67 22.94
CA SER A 2 -3.40 8.28 22.57
C SER A 2 -3.43 7.91 21.09
N GLY A 3 -2.93 8.80 20.22
CA GLY A 3 -2.79 8.49 18.81
C GLY A 3 -1.93 7.24 18.65
N GLU A 4 -2.38 6.28 17.84
CA GLU A 4 -1.61 5.08 17.53
C GLU A 4 -0.21 5.48 17.08
N LYS A 5 0.81 4.96 17.77
CA LYS A 5 2.20 5.32 17.49
C LYS A 5 2.65 4.60 16.23
N LEU A 6 2.76 5.35 15.14
CA LEU A 6 3.31 4.85 13.88
C LEU A 6 4.79 4.48 14.03
N VAL A 7 5.18 3.39 13.38
CA VAL A 7 6.56 2.93 13.29
C VAL A 7 7.15 3.40 11.96
N LYS A 8 8.21 4.19 12.01
CA LYS A 8 8.93 4.64 10.81
C LYS A 8 10.07 3.67 10.48
N ARG A 9 10.23 3.33 9.20
CA ARG A 9 11.37 2.58 8.68
C ARG A 9 11.98 3.35 7.52
N TYR A 10 13.32 3.35 7.46
CA TYR A 10 14.04 3.95 6.36
C TYR A 10 13.75 3.18 5.08
N ARG A 11 13.51 3.89 3.99
CA ARG A 11 13.22 3.32 2.68
C ARG A 11 14.42 3.61 1.77
N PHE A 12 15.21 2.57 1.50
CA PHE A 12 16.36 2.66 0.60
C PHE A 12 15.97 2.60 -0.88
N LEU A 13 14.74 2.16 -1.17
CA LEU A 13 14.23 1.98 -2.52
C LEU A 13 13.68 3.29 -3.07
N SER A 14 13.87 3.54 -4.37
CA SER A 14 13.06 4.51 -5.10
C SER A 14 11.60 4.04 -5.13
N ILE A 15 10.63 4.95 -5.20
CA ILE A 15 9.22 4.55 -5.31
C ILE A 15 8.94 3.81 -6.64
N TRP A 16 9.76 4.06 -7.67
CA TRP A 16 9.69 3.42 -8.99
C TRP A 16 10.27 2.00 -9.03
N GLN A 17 10.90 1.54 -7.95
CA GLN A 17 11.27 0.13 -7.78
C GLN A 17 10.06 -0.65 -7.28
N ILE A 18 9.04 -0.76 -8.14
CA ILE A 18 7.67 -1.16 -7.78
C ILE A 18 7.66 -2.52 -7.09
N ALA A 19 8.20 -3.55 -7.75
CA ALA A 19 8.17 -4.92 -7.23
C ALA A 19 8.90 -5.05 -5.88
N GLU A 20 10.01 -4.35 -5.70
CA GLU A 20 10.76 -4.37 -4.44
C GLU A 20 10.00 -3.67 -3.31
N ASN A 21 9.31 -2.56 -3.59
CA ASN A 21 8.48 -1.89 -2.59
C ASN A 21 7.27 -2.76 -2.21
N GLU A 22 6.57 -3.35 -3.19
CA GLU A 22 5.43 -4.25 -2.96
C GLU A 22 5.83 -5.44 -2.09
N ALA A 23 6.94 -6.11 -2.43
CA ALA A 23 7.47 -7.24 -1.67
C ALA A 23 7.87 -6.82 -0.24
N TRP A 24 8.51 -5.65 -0.10
CA TRP A 24 8.88 -5.13 1.22
C TRP A 24 7.66 -4.81 2.08
N PHE A 25 6.61 -4.19 1.53
CA PHE A 25 5.38 -3.89 2.27
C PHE A 25 4.63 -5.16 2.69
N ALA A 26 4.59 -6.17 1.83
CA ALA A 26 4.01 -7.47 2.16
C ALA A 26 4.76 -8.14 3.32
N GLU A 27 6.09 -8.12 3.29
CA GLU A 27 6.93 -8.68 4.36
C GLU A 27 6.75 -7.94 5.70
N MET A 28 6.66 -6.61 5.67
CA MET A 28 6.37 -5.82 6.87
C MET A 28 4.99 -6.17 7.45
N SER A 29 3.98 -6.39 6.61
CA SER A 29 2.64 -6.77 7.07
C SER A 29 2.59 -8.15 7.71
N LYS A 30 3.38 -9.11 7.22
CA LYS A 30 3.54 -10.42 7.86
C LYS A 30 4.14 -10.33 9.26
N GLN A 31 4.83 -9.25 9.57
CA GLN A 31 5.41 -8.96 10.89
C GLN A 31 4.49 -8.09 11.77
N GLY A 32 3.27 -7.80 11.31
CA GLY A 32 2.32 -6.93 12.04
C GLY A 32 2.55 -5.44 11.83
N PHE A 33 3.26 -5.05 10.76
CA PHE A 33 3.49 -3.65 10.41
C PHE A 33 2.85 -3.34 9.06
N HIS A 34 1.67 -2.73 9.08
CA HIS A 34 0.93 -2.43 7.87
C HIS A 34 1.27 -1.04 7.36
N LEU A 35 1.59 -0.94 6.06
CA LEU A 35 1.91 0.36 5.46
C LEU A 35 0.75 1.34 5.73
N HIS A 36 1.10 2.56 6.15
CA HIS A 36 0.14 3.62 6.40
C HIS A 36 0.40 4.86 5.55
N SER A 37 1.68 5.24 5.39
CA SER A 37 2.04 6.34 4.49
C SER A 37 3.47 6.23 4.01
N LEU A 38 3.74 6.93 2.90
CA LEU A 38 5.07 7.04 2.31
C LEU A 38 5.55 8.49 2.35
N GLY A 39 6.81 8.65 2.73
CA GLY A 39 7.55 9.89 2.56
C GLY A 39 8.83 9.64 1.78
N SER A 40 9.53 10.73 1.42
CA SER A 40 10.72 10.67 0.58
C SER A 40 11.82 9.76 1.13
N LEU A 41 12.04 9.74 2.45
CA LEU A 41 13.09 8.92 3.09
C LEU A 41 12.55 7.77 3.96
N PHE A 42 11.27 7.81 4.34
CA PHE A 42 10.71 6.88 5.32
C PHE A 42 9.34 6.39 4.89
N ALA A 43 9.06 5.12 5.17
CA ALA A 43 7.70 4.59 5.19
C ALA A 43 7.22 4.54 6.65
N ALA A 44 5.97 4.92 6.88
CA ALA A 44 5.32 4.81 8.19
C ALA A 44 4.34 3.62 8.17
N PHE A 45 4.40 2.83 9.23
CA PHE A 45 3.59 1.63 9.41
C PHE A 45 2.73 1.75 10.66
N ARG A 46 1.50 1.27 10.56
CA ARG A 46 0.62 1.05 11.71
C ARG A 46 0.89 -0.36 12.26
N PRO A 47 1.26 -0.48 13.55
CA PRO A 47 1.31 -1.78 14.21
C PRO A 47 -0.09 -2.42 14.25
N GLY A 48 -0.15 -3.72 14.01
CA GLY A 48 -1.36 -4.53 14.03
C GLY A 48 -1.02 -6.02 14.13
N GLU A 49 -2.02 -6.87 14.01
CA GLU A 49 -1.80 -8.32 13.95
C GLU A 49 -1.08 -8.69 12.64
N PRO A 50 -0.13 -9.64 12.67
CA PRO A 50 0.46 -10.23 11.47
C PRO A 50 -0.60 -10.60 10.43
N ALA A 51 -0.44 -10.10 9.20
CA ALA A 51 -1.38 -10.35 8.11
C ALA A 51 -0.65 -10.55 6.78
N GLU A 52 -1.17 -11.49 5.98
CA GLU A 52 -0.70 -11.71 4.62
C GLU A 52 -1.45 -10.79 3.66
N TYR A 53 -0.83 -9.63 3.37
CA TYR A 53 -1.30 -8.72 2.34
C TYR A 53 -0.45 -8.83 1.08
N ILE A 54 -1.10 -8.72 -0.08
CA ILE A 54 -0.46 -8.34 -1.33
C ILE A 54 -0.59 -6.83 -1.52
N TYR A 55 0.43 -6.21 -2.10
CA TYR A 55 0.45 -4.79 -2.42
C TYR A 55 0.57 -4.61 -3.92
N SER A 56 -0.08 -3.56 -4.45
CA SER A 56 0.09 -3.11 -5.83
C SER A 56 0.36 -1.60 -5.83
N ILE A 57 1.32 -1.18 -6.65
CA ILE A 57 1.65 0.23 -6.88
C ILE A 57 1.27 0.61 -8.30
N GLU A 58 0.28 1.47 -8.44
CA GLU A 58 -0.29 1.87 -9.73
C GLU A 58 -0.03 3.35 -10.02
N PRO A 59 0.17 3.73 -11.29
CA PRO A 59 0.11 5.11 -11.70
C PRO A 59 -1.22 5.76 -11.31
N GLN A 60 -1.15 6.97 -10.78
CA GLN A 60 -2.31 7.81 -10.60
C GLN A 60 -2.88 8.17 -11.98
N SER A 61 -4.17 7.99 -12.19
CA SER A 61 -4.84 8.50 -13.39
C SER A 61 -5.05 10.00 -13.24
N GLU A 62 -4.63 10.78 -14.23
CA GLU A 62 -5.07 12.17 -14.36
C GLU A 62 -6.55 12.14 -14.80
N GLU A 63 -7.45 12.84 -14.10
CA GLU A 63 -8.90 13.06 -14.38
C GLU A 63 -9.96 12.23 -13.58
N ALA A 64 -11.23 12.67 -13.72
CA ALA A 64 -12.45 12.31 -12.99
C ALA A 64 -12.76 10.80 -12.82
N ASN A 65 -12.03 9.94 -13.52
CA ASN A 65 -12.09 8.48 -13.43
C ASN A 65 -11.42 7.92 -12.16
N ASN A 66 -10.68 8.73 -11.40
CA ASN A 66 -10.01 8.24 -10.20
C ASN A 66 -11.00 7.68 -9.17
N GLU A 67 -12.17 8.30 -8.97
CA GLU A 67 -13.18 7.79 -8.03
C GLU A 67 -13.84 6.49 -8.52
N GLU A 68 -14.19 6.40 -9.80
CA GLU A 68 -14.73 5.17 -10.40
C GLU A 68 -13.72 4.02 -10.35
N ARG A 69 -12.45 4.30 -10.63
CA ARG A 69 -11.35 3.33 -10.53
C ARG A 69 -11.12 2.87 -9.09
N LEU A 70 -11.10 3.79 -8.13
CA LEU A 70 -10.98 3.45 -6.71
C LEU A 70 -12.17 2.57 -6.26
N THR A 71 -13.37 2.87 -6.75
CA THR A 71 -14.57 2.05 -6.49
C THR A 71 -14.43 0.66 -7.09
N LEU A 72 -14.02 0.53 -8.35
CA LEU A 72 -13.77 -0.75 -9.01
C LEU A 72 -12.72 -1.59 -8.25
N TYR A 73 -11.66 -0.94 -7.77
CA TYR A 73 -10.61 -1.59 -6.99
C TYR A 73 -11.15 -2.06 -5.64
N ALA A 74 -11.92 -1.22 -4.95
CA ALA A 74 -12.59 -1.59 -3.70
C ALA A 74 -13.53 -2.79 -3.88
N ASP A 75 -14.33 -2.81 -4.95
CA ASP A 75 -15.23 -3.92 -5.30
C ASP A 75 -14.46 -5.21 -5.61
N ALA A 76 -13.24 -5.10 -6.14
CA ALA A 76 -12.33 -6.22 -6.37
C ALA A 76 -11.58 -6.67 -5.10
N GLY A 77 -11.75 -5.99 -3.97
CA GLY A 77 -11.11 -6.30 -2.69
C GLY A 77 -9.78 -5.58 -2.44
N TRP A 78 -9.44 -4.58 -3.26
CA TRP A 78 -8.29 -3.70 -3.04
C TRP A 78 -8.65 -2.51 -2.16
N GLU A 79 -7.88 -2.30 -1.11
CA GLU A 79 -7.95 -1.12 -0.24
C GLU A 79 -6.87 -0.11 -0.65
N PHE A 80 -7.26 1.16 -0.83
CA PHE A 80 -6.31 2.24 -0.99
C PHE A 80 -5.56 2.50 0.32
N VAL A 81 -4.23 2.50 0.28
CA VAL A 81 -3.37 2.69 1.46
C VAL A 81 -2.81 4.10 1.53
N THR A 82 -2.12 4.53 0.48
CA THR A 82 -1.44 5.83 0.42
C THR A 82 -1.09 6.16 -1.03
N GLN A 83 -0.65 7.40 -1.27
CA GLN A 83 -0.05 7.81 -2.55
C GLN A 83 1.26 8.55 -2.31
N MET A 84 2.14 8.53 -3.31
CA MET A 84 3.39 9.30 -3.34
C MET A 84 3.76 9.59 -4.80
N GLU A 85 4.12 10.83 -5.11
CA GLU A 85 4.34 11.29 -6.49
C GLU A 85 3.11 10.99 -7.36
N GLN A 86 3.29 10.37 -8.52
CA GLN A 86 2.23 9.94 -9.44
C GLN A 86 1.87 8.46 -9.21
N LEU A 87 2.10 7.92 -8.01
CA LEU A 87 1.88 6.51 -7.69
C LEU A 87 0.93 6.36 -6.50
N GLN A 88 0.00 5.43 -6.62
CA GLN A 88 -0.96 5.04 -5.59
C GLN A 88 -0.66 3.61 -5.16
N VAL A 89 -0.73 3.37 -3.85
CA VAL A 89 -0.48 2.06 -3.25
C VAL A 89 -1.77 1.47 -2.74
N PHE A 90 -2.06 0.26 -3.20
CA PHE A 90 -3.20 -0.54 -2.81
C PHE A 90 -2.73 -1.79 -2.07
N ARG A 91 -3.62 -2.37 -1.26
CA ARG A 91 -3.41 -3.70 -0.68
C ARG A 91 -4.66 -4.55 -0.74
N ALA A 92 -4.49 -5.86 -0.75
CA ALA A 92 -5.58 -6.81 -0.58
C ALA A 92 -5.12 -8.01 0.25
N PRO A 93 -6.01 -8.72 0.98
CA PRO A 93 -5.66 -9.98 1.61
C PRO A 93 -5.13 -10.98 0.58
N ALA A 94 -4.03 -11.67 0.85
CA ALA A 94 -3.41 -12.59 -0.10
C ALA A 94 -4.33 -13.76 -0.50
N GLN A 95 -5.30 -14.11 0.36
CA GLN A 95 -6.30 -15.17 0.10
C GLN A 95 -7.52 -14.65 -0.65
N ALA A 96 -7.69 -13.33 -0.78
CA ALA A 96 -8.73 -12.80 -1.64
C ALA A 96 -8.33 -13.11 -3.08
N ASN A 97 -9.26 -13.68 -3.85
CA ASN A 97 -9.04 -14.10 -5.24
C ASN A 97 -9.00 -12.86 -6.16
N VAL A 98 -8.10 -11.94 -5.82
CA VAL A 98 -8.05 -10.59 -6.36
C VAL A 98 -7.28 -10.61 -7.65
N LYS A 99 -7.87 -10.04 -8.69
CA LYS A 99 -7.22 -9.90 -9.98
C LYS A 99 -6.00 -8.98 -9.82
N GLN A 100 -4.82 -9.45 -10.23
CA GLN A 100 -3.65 -8.59 -10.36
C GLN A 100 -3.99 -7.41 -11.27
N ILE A 101 -3.70 -6.22 -10.77
CA ILE A 101 -3.76 -4.95 -11.49
C ILE A 101 -2.33 -4.63 -11.92
N HIS A 102 -2.11 -4.45 -13.22
CA HIS A 102 -0.86 -4.06 -13.88
C HIS A 102 -1.21 -3.33 -15.18
#